data_AF-A0A3M1QDY6-F1
#
_entry.id   AF-A0A3M1QDY6-F1
#
_cell.length_a   1.000
_cell.length_b   1.000
_cell.length_c   1.000
_cell.angle_alpha   90.00
_cell.angle_beta   90.00
_cell.angle_gamma   90.00
#
_symmetry.space_group_name_H-M   'P 1'
#
loop_
_entity.id
_entity.type
_entity.pdbx_description
1 polymer ?
#
loop_
_entity_poly.entity_id
_entity_poly.type
_entity_poly.pdbx_seq_one_letter_code
_entity_poly.pdbx_strand_id
1 'polypeptide(L)'
;MTGEFDLLAWTLFLNPIALPARSRLLTCLPLVFCVALVYRATRARSAAALPRAVLITFVNIVVGMTLIALAAYALHMLVLWLG
;
A
#
# COMPACT_ATOMS: atom_id res chain seq x y z
N MET A 1 -32.05 2.86 -17.37
CA MET A 1 -31.37 4.06 -16.83
C MET A 1 -30.22 3.64 -15.91
N THR A 2 -29.21 2.95 -16.45
CA THR A 2 -28.13 2.33 -15.64
C THR A 2 -26.71 2.66 -16.15
N GLY A 3 -26.57 3.33 -17.30
CA GLY A 3 -25.26 3.59 -17.92
C GLY A 3 -24.44 4.72 -17.28
N GLU A 4 -25.08 5.76 -16.73
CA GLU A 4 -24.36 6.91 -16.14
C GLU A 4 -23.64 6.56 -14.82
N PHE A 5 -24.28 5.76 -13.96
CA PHE A 5 -23.66 5.31 -12.70
C PHE A 5 -22.51 4.33 -12.94
N ASP A 6 -22.61 3.50 -13.98
CA ASP A 6 -21.55 2.58 -14.35
C ASP A 6 -20.31 3.38 -14.78
N LEU A 7 -20.46 4.32 -15.73
CA LEU A 7 -19.35 5.18 -16.18
C LEU A 7 -18.72 5.99 -15.04
N LEU A 8 -19.52 6.55 -14.13
CA LEU A 8 -19.03 7.27 -12.94
C LEU A 8 -18.31 6.37 -11.92
N ALA A 9 -18.67 5.09 -11.84
CA ALA A 9 -17.93 4.15 -11.01
C ALA A 9 -16.53 3.86 -11.61
N TRP A 10 -16.45 3.73 -12.94
CA TRP A 10 -15.19 3.50 -13.65
C TRP A 10 -14.25 4.71 -13.64
N THR A 11 -14.76 5.94 -13.58
CA THR A 11 -13.90 7.14 -13.55
C THR A 11 -13.01 7.22 -12.33
N LEU A 12 -13.43 6.69 -11.17
CA LEU A 12 -12.61 6.67 -9.95
C LEU A 12 -11.37 5.76 -10.08
N PHE A 13 -11.47 4.69 -10.89
CA PHE A 13 -10.37 3.77 -11.16
C PHE A 13 -9.46 4.26 -12.30
N LEU A 14 -10.04 4.94 -13.29
CA LEU A 14 -9.31 5.44 -14.46
C LEU A 14 -8.67 6.82 -14.25
N ASN A 15 -9.22 7.64 -13.34
CA ASN A 15 -8.68 8.95 -12.99
C ASN A 15 -8.16 8.92 -11.55
N PRO A 16 -6.84 8.74 -11.34
CA PRO A 16 -6.29 8.68 -10.00
C PRO A 16 -6.52 10.02 -9.30
N ILE A 17 -7.34 10.00 -8.25
CA ILE A 17 -7.54 11.16 -7.40
C ILE A 17 -6.20 11.46 -6.71
N ALA A 18 -5.63 12.63 -6.99
CA ALA A 18 -4.42 13.11 -6.37
C ALA A 18 -4.69 13.41 -4.89
N LEU A 19 -4.54 12.40 -4.03
CA LEU A 19 -4.68 12.54 -2.59
C LEU A 19 -3.51 13.37 -2.03
N PRO A 20 -3.78 14.34 -1.13
CA PRO A 20 -2.72 15.08 -0.46
C PRO A 20 -1.84 14.12 0.35
N ALA A 21 -0.53 14.43 0.43
CA ALA A 21 0.49 13.51 0.92
C ALA A 21 0.16 12.90 2.31
N ARG A 22 -0.40 13.71 3.22
CA ARG A 22 -0.80 13.25 4.56
C ARG A 22 -1.98 12.27 4.51
N SER A 23 -2.95 12.47 3.63
CA SER A 23 -4.12 11.58 3.47
C SER A 23 -3.77 10.26 2.80
N ARG A 24 -2.73 10.21 1.96
CA ARG A 24 -2.20 8.97 1.37
C ARG A 24 -1.66 8.03 2.45
N LEU A 25 -0.89 8.56 3.40
CA LEU A 25 -0.34 7.73 4.49
C LEU A 25 -1.45 7.22 5.42
N LEU A 26 -2.44 8.06 5.73
CA LEU A 26 -3.58 7.70 6.58
C LEU A 26 -4.49 6.64 5.96
N THR A 27 -4.56 6.53 4.63
CA THR A 27 -5.28 5.45 3.96
C THR A 27 -4.42 4.20 3.77
N CYS A 28 -3.13 4.37 3.49
CA CYS A 28 -2.22 3.25 3.24
C CYS A 28 -1.90 2.45 4.51
N LEU A 29 -1.59 3.10 5.63
CA LEU A 29 -1.23 2.44 6.89
C LEU A 29 -2.33 1.48 7.42
N PRO A 30 -3.61 1.85 7.55
CA PRO A 30 -4.64 0.93 8.02
C PRO A 30 -4.88 -0.23 7.05
N LEU A 31 -4.76 0.00 5.73
CA LEU A 31 -4.88 -1.07 4.74
C LEU A 31 -3.74 -2.09 4.88
N VAL A 32 -2.50 -1.62 5.00
CA VAL A 32 -1.33 -2.49 5.20
C VAL A 32 -1.44 -3.26 6.52
N PHE A 33 -1.97 -2.62 7.57
CA PHE A 33 -2.24 -3.29 8.83
C PHE A 33 -3.30 -4.39 8.69
N CYS A 34 -4.41 -4.14 8.00
CA CYS A 34 -5.42 -5.14 7.69
C CYS A 34 -4.83 -6.34 6.92
N VAL A 35 -4.04 -6.09 5.89
CA VAL A 35 -3.39 -7.17 5.12
C VAL A 35 -2.44 -7.98 6.00
N ALA A 36 -1.60 -7.31 6.80
CA ALA A 36 -0.70 -7.99 7.74
C ALA A 36 -1.47 -8.85 8.75
N LEU A 37 -2.60 -8.34 9.26
CA LEU A 37 -3.47 -9.03 10.20
C LEU A 37 -4.11 -10.26 9.59
N VAL A 38 -4.75 -10.14 8.42
CA VAL A 38 -5.39 -11.26 7.71
C VAL A 38 -4.35 -12.31 7.30
N TYR A 39 -3.21 -11.87 6.78
CA TYR A 39 -2.12 -12.77 6.38
C TYR A 39 -1.60 -13.59 7.57
N ARG A 40 -1.37 -12.96 8.72
CA ARG A 40 -0.90 -13.69 9.92
C ARG A 40 -2.01 -14.49 10.58
N ALA A 41 -3.25 -14.02 10.60
CA ALA A 41 -4.39 -14.75 11.13
C ALA A 41 -4.63 -16.07 10.39
N THR A 42 -4.48 -16.07 9.06
CA THR A 42 -4.61 -17.29 8.24
C THR A 42 -3.42 -18.24 8.36
N ARG A 43 -2.21 -17.74 8.65
CA ARG A 43 -0.98 -18.56 8.77
C ARG A 43 -0.60 -18.95 10.20
N ALA A 44 -1.17 -18.35 11.25
CA ALA A 44 -0.72 -18.58 12.62
C ALA A 44 -1.33 -19.84 13.24
N ARG A 45 -0.47 -20.74 13.73
CA ARG A 45 -0.88 -21.93 14.52
C ARG A 45 -1.24 -21.63 15.98
N SER A 46 -0.87 -20.45 16.49
CA SER A 46 -1.08 -20.06 17.89
C SER A 46 -1.51 -18.59 17.98
N ALA A 47 -2.62 -18.34 18.68
CA ALA A 47 -3.21 -17.00 18.81
C ALA A 47 -2.40 -16.07 19.72
N ALA A 48 -1.66 -16.61 20.69
CA ALA A 48 -0.84 -15.80 21.61
C ALA A 48 0.36 -15.13 20.91
N ALA A 49 0.83 -15.70 19.80
CA ALA A 49 1.93 -15.14 19.02
C ALA A 49 1.47 -14.13 17.95
N LEU A 50 0.16 -13.98 17.71
CA LEU A 50 -0.41 -13.14 16.63
C LEU A 50 -0.07 -11.65 16.66
N PRO A 51 -0.05 -10.93 17.79
CA PRO A 51 0.12 -9.48 17.73
C PRO A 51 1.54 -9.06 17.32
N ARG A 52 2.58 -9.65 17.94
CA ARG A 52 3.99 -9.35 17.62
C ARG A 52 4.33 -9.70 16.17
N ALA A 53 3.80 -10.83 15.77
CA ALA A 53 3.82 -11.37 14.43
C ALA A 53 3.23 -10.48 13.34
N VAL A 54 2.01 -9.97 13.56
CA VAL A 54 1.33 -9.03 12.67
C VAL A 54 2.13 -7.74 12.56
N LEU A 55 2.66 -7.25 13.68
CA LEU A 55 3.49 -6.04 13.71
C LEU A 55 4.77 -6.20 12.88
N ILE A 56 5.46 -7.35 12.98
CA ILE A 56 6.65 -7.63 12.17
C ILE A 56 6.31 -7.65 10.68
N THR A 57 5.22 -8.34 10.30
CA THR A 57 4.78 -8.38 8.90
C THR A 57 4.41 -6.98 8.39
N PHE A 58 3.70 -6.21 9.19
CA PHE A 58 3.34 -4.83 8.89
C PHE A 58 4.59 -3.97 8.61
N VAL A 59 5.56 -4.00 9.53
CA VAL A 59 6.82 -3.25 9.38
C VAL A 59 7.58 -3.71 8.14
N ASN A 60 7.68 -5.02 7.88
CA ASN A 60 8.35 -5.53 6.69
C ASN A 60 7.70 -5.04 5.39
N ILE A 61 6.38 -4.98 5.32
CA ILE A 61 5.67 -4.46 4.13
C ILE A 61 5.97 -2.98 3.93
N VAL A 62 5.86 -2.17 5.00
CA VAL A 62 6.12 -0.73 4.93
C VAL A 62 7.56 -0.45 4.52
N VAL A 63 8.53 -1.14 5.13
CA VAL A 63 9.95 -1.00 4.80
C VAL A 63 10.22 -1.45 3.36
N GLY A 64 9.69 -2.60 2.95
CA GLY A 64 9.84 -3.11 1.60
C GLY A 64 9.32 -2.14 0.53
N MET A 65 8.11 -1.62 0.71
CA MET A 65 7.54 -0.62 -0.22
C MET A 65 8.37 0.66 -0.27
N THR A 66 8.86 1.12 0.89
CA THR A 66 9.69 2.33 0.96
C THR A 66 11.03 2.14 0.23
N LEU A 67 11.68 0.98 0.42
CA LEU A 67 12.93 0.64 -0.28
C LEU A 67 12.74 0.55 -1.79
N ILE A 68 11.65 -0.05 -2.26
CA ILE A 68 11.34 -0.12 -3.69
C ILE A 68 11.14 1.28 -4.27
N ALA A 69 10.39 2.14 -3.59
CA ALA A 69 10.18 3.53 -4.03
C ALA A 69 11.49 4.33 -4.08
N LEU A 70 12.35 4.18 -3.06
CA LEU A 70 13.67 4.80 -3.02
C LEU A 70 14.59 4.31 -4.14
N ALA A 71 14.62 3.00 -4.41
CA ALA A 71 15.42 2.42 -5.48
C ALA A 71 14.97 2.94 -6.86
N ALA A 72 13.67 3.01 -7.10
CA ALA A 72 13.11 3.56 -8.33
C ALA A 72 13.44 5.07 -8.48
N TYR A 73 13.38 5.84 -7.39
CA TYR A 73 13.76 7.24 -7.39
C TYR A 73 15.24 7.45 -7.67
N ALA A 74 16.11 6.66 -7.03
CA ALA A 74 17.55 6.70 -7.25
C ALA A 74 17.90 6.36 -8.71
N LEU A 75 17.26 5.34 -9.28
CA LEU A 75 17.41 4.98 -10.69
C LEU A 75 16.97 6.12 -11.62
N HIS A 76 15.82 6.74 -11.34
CA HIS A 76 15.33 7.88 -12.13
C HIS A 76 16.30 9.06 -12.08
N MET A 77 16.83 9.37 -10.91
CA MET A 77 17.82 10.44 -10.73
C MET A 77 19.13 10.13 -11.46
N LEU A 78 19.59 8.87 -11.43
CA LEU A 78 20.77 8.43 -12.17
C LEU A 78 20.58 8.59 -13.68
N VAL A 79 19.41 8.24 -14.21
CA VAL A 79 19.07 8.42 -15.63
C VAL A 79 19.10 9.90 -16.02
N LEU A 80 18.52 10.78 -15.20
CA LEU A 80 18.54 12.23 -15.44
C LEU A 80 19.94 12.85 -15.36
N TRP A 81 20.86 12.21 -14.64
CA TRP A 81 22.25 12.69 -14.53
C TRP A 81 23.12 12.22 -15.70
N LEU A 82 22.76 11.10 -16.32
CA LEU A 82 23.48 10.50 -17.46
C LEU A 82 23.00 11.01 -18.83
N GLY A 83 21.76 11.51 -18.92
CA GLY A 83 21.17 12.08 -20.14
C GLY A 83 21.24 13.60 -20.17
#